data_AF-A0A7X7Y948-F1
#
_entry.id   AF-A0A7X7Y948-F1
#
_cell.length_a   1.000
_cell.length_b   1.000
_cell.length_c   1.000
_cell.angle_alpha   90.00
_cell.angle_beta   90.00
_cell.angle_gamma   90.00
#
_symmetry.space_group_name_H-M   'P 1'
#
loop_
_entity.id
_entity.type
_entity.pdbx_description
1 polymer ?
#
loop_
_entity_poly.entity_id
_entity_poly.type
_entity_poly.pdbx_seq_one_letter_code
_entity_poly.pdbx_strand_id
1 'polypeptide(L)'
;MEELFTASVPGKSAAHGIWTLRFDAQDRSLVATFSFSQSYWWKTSAVRGLNEDHKKHLLITMEHLDESLTSIEHILDSKPSSPFDHFIRDITPDQNELITKRIAVIRQLMAYTLKRLDIPLREPRKSALRMIDTSLVFMELTLMETGVKNILGFGEISEEWGVVLDEMMGEIRKHPEKLRLDLQTF
;
A
#
# COMPACT_ATOMS: atom_id res chain seq x y z
N MET A 1 12.62 -6.16 36.71
CA MET A 1 11.45 -7.04 36.92
C MET A 1 10.75 -7.06 35.57
N GLU A 2 11.06 -8.05 34.74
CA GLU A 2 10.57 -8.14 33.35
C GLU A 2 9.14 -8.69 33.36
N GLU A 3 8.14 -7.88 33.00
CA GLU A 3 6.80 -8.37 32.76
C GLU A 3 6.71 -8.93 31.32
N LEU A 4 6.74 -10.26 31.23
CA LEU A 4 6.48 -11.00 30.00
C LEU A 4 4.96 -11.02 29.75
N PHE A 5 4.48 -10.15 28.86
CA PHE A 5 3.10 -10.24 28.37
C PHE A 5 2.98 -11.33 27.31
N THR A 6 2.58 -12.53 27.73
CA THR A 6 2.13 -13.60 26.83
C THR A 6 0.62 -13.51 26.63
N ALA A 7 0.19 -12.98 25.49
CA ALA A 7 -1.21 -13.04 25.10
C ALA A 7 -1.48 -14.35 24.34
N SER A 8 -2.26 -15.25 24.94
CA SER A 8 -2.81 -16.45 24.30
C SER A 8 -4.25 -16.17 23.91
N VAL A 9 -4.55 -16.10 22.61
CA VAL A 9 -5.92 -15.93 22.11
C VAL A 9 -6.61 -17.31 22.13
N PRO A 10 -7.67 -17.52 22.95
CA PRO A 10 -8.30 -18.83 23.06
C PRO A 10 -9.33 -19.01 21.95
N GLY A 11 -8.89 -19.52 20.79
CA GLY A 11 -9.77 -20.07 19.76
C GLY A 11 -9.69 -21.59 19.76
N LYS A 12 -10.83 -22.29 19.77
CA LYS A 12 -10.92 -23.76 19.71
C LYS A 12 -10.44 -24.29 18.34
N SER A 13 -9.12 -24.29 18.12
CA SER A 13 -8.44 -25.15 17.15
C SER A 13 -6.95 -25.08 17.49
N ALA A 14 -6.40 -26.21 17.92
CA ALA A 14 -5.07 -26.32 18.47
C ALA A 14 -3.99 -26.07 17.41
N ALA A 15 -3.47 -24.85 17.37
CA ALA A 15 -2.19 -24.50 16.74
C ALA A 15 -1.54 -23.38 17.58
N HIS A 16 -0.69 -23.76 18.54
CA HIS A 16 0.04 -22.79 19.36
C HIS A 16 1.39 -22.48 18.72
N GLY A 17 1.47 -21.36 18.00
CA GLY A 17 2.75 -20.67 17.78
C GLY A 17 2.93 -19.62 18.86
N ILE A 18 4.05 -19.63 19.59
CA ILE A 18 4.33 -18.62 20.61
C ILE A 18 5.08 -17.47 19.94
N TRP A 19 4.37 -16.37 19.71
CA TRP A 19 5.01 -15.09 19.46
C TRP A 19 5.52 -14.56 20.79
N THR A 20 6.84 -14.46 20.94
CA THR A 20 7.40 -13.74 22.08
C THR A 20 7.79 -12.35 21.58
N LEU A 21 6.95 -11.37 21.92
CA LEU A 21 7.32 -9.97 21.80
C LEU A 21 8.14 -9.63 23.02
N ARG A 22 9.45 -9.40 22.82
CA ARG A 22 10.30 -8.85 23.88
C ARG A 22 10.46 -7.36 23.63
N PHE A 23 10.16 -6.59 24.67
CA PHE A 23 10.50 -5.19 24.73
C PHE A 23 11.94 -5.10 25.23
N ASP A 24 12.86 -4.67 24.36
CA ASP A 24 14.22 -4.38 24.79
C ASP A 24 14.23 -3.01 25.47
N ALA A 25 14.34 -3.01 26.79
CA ALA A 25 14.30 -1.79 27.60
C ALA A 25 15.51 -0.87 27.36
N GLN A 26 16.58 -1.38 26.74
CA GLN A 26 17.84 -0.66 26.57
C GLN A 26 17.87 0.14 25.26
N ASP A 27 17.17 -0.32 24.23
CA ASP A 27 17.06 0.33 22.90
C ASP A 27 15.63 0.80 22.55
N ARG A 28 14.66 0.61 23.46
CA ARG A 28 13.22 0.88 23.23
C ARG A 28 12.67 0.26 21.94
N SER A 29 13.27 -0.84 21.50
CA SER A 29 12.88 -1.53 20.28
C SER A 29 12.06 -2.78 20.61
N LEU A 30 11.07 -3.07 19.76
CA LEU A 30 10.30 -4.31 19.83
C LEU A 30 11.06 -5.36 19.04
N VAL A 31 11.66 -6.31 19.74
CA VAL A 31 12.34 -7.45 19.11
C VAL A 31 11.36 -8.61 19.05
N ALA A 32 10.80 -8.84 17.86
CA ALA A 32 9.99 -10.02 17.59
C ALA A 32 10.94 -11.20 17.37
N THR A 33 11.09 -12.07 18.37
CA THR A 33 11.87 -13.29 18.21
C THR A 33 10.91 -14.46 18.01
N PHE A 34 11.01 -15.12 16.86
CA PHE A 34 10.17 -16.27 16.54
C PHE A 34 10.88 -17.57 16.93
N SER A 35 10.31 -18.31 17.88
CA SER A 35 10.80 -19.63 18.28
C SER A 35 9.77 -20.68 17.91
N PHE A 36 10.20 -21.67 17.13
CA PHE A 36 9.34 -22.75 16.67
C PHE A 36 9.32 -23.89 17.70
N SER A 37 8.16 -24.18 18.31
CA SER A 37 7.93 -25.46 18.97
C SER A 37 7.60 -26.50 17.90
N GLN A 38 8.44 -27.53 17.82
CA GLN A 38 8.58 -28.44 16.70
C GLN A 38 7.50 -29.53 16.62
N SER A 39 6.24 -29.21 16.89
CA SER A 39 5.15 -30.13 16.59
C SER A 39 3.91 -29.31 16.21
N TYR A 40 3.56 -29.28 14.92
CA TYR A 40 2.27 -29.74 14.40
C TYR A 40 2.25 -29.62 12.85
N TRP A 41 2.49 -30.75 12.19
CA TRP A 41 1.86 -31.26 10.96
C TRP A 41 1.32 -30.26 9.89
N TRP A 42 2.19 -29.61 9.10
CA TRP A 42 2.00 -29.71 7.65
C TRP A 42 2.76 -30.97 7.25
N LYS A 43 2.04 -32.08 7.02
CA LYS A 43 2.71 -33.25 6.45
C LYS A 43 3.37 -32.80 5.14
N THR A 44 4.65 -33.10 5.00
CA THR A 44 5.51 -32.93 3.82
C THR A 44 4.89 -33.53 2.52
N SER A 45 3.76 -34.24 2.63
CA SER A 45 2.93 -34.73 1.54
C SER A 45 2.02 -33.68 0.88
N ALA A 46 1.66 -32.57 1.55
CA ALA A 46 0.78 -31.54 0.97
C ALA A 46 1.48 -30.67 -0.09
N VAL A 47 2.79 -30.44 0.07
CA VAL A 47 3.62 -29.72 -0.93
C VAL A 47 3.74 -30.55 -2.23
N ARG A 48 3.57 -31.87 -2.17
CA ARG A 48 3.53 -32.76 -3.35
C ARG A 48 2.18 -32.75 -4.10
N GLY A 49 1.17 -32.02 -3.63
CA GLY A 49 -0.19 -31.99 -4.20
C GLY A 49 -0.64 -30.63 -4.74
N LEU A 50 0.20 -29.60 -4.70
CA LEU A 50 -0.12 -28.29 -5.30
C LEU A 50 0.14 -28.34 -6.80
N ASN A 51 -0.94 -28.29 -7.59
CA ASN A 51 -0.83 -28.11 -9.04
C ASN A 51 -0.50 -26.64 -9.37
N GLU A 52 -0.21 -26.37 -10.64
CA GLU A 52 0.14 -25.02 -11.10
C GLU A 52 -1.01 -24.02 -10.93
N ASP A 53 -2.27 -24.45 -10.99
CA ASP A 53 -3.41 -23.56 -10.80
C ASP A 53 -3.57 -23.12 -9.34
N HIS A 54 -3.30 -24.01 -8.39
CA HIS A 54 -3.23 -23.67 -6.97
C HIS A 54 -2.10 -22.68 -6.69
N LYS A 55 -0.92 -22.88 -7.31
CA LYS A 55 0.22 -21.95 -7.17
C LYS A 55 -0.11 -20.58 -7.75
N LYS A 56 -0.72 -20.52 -8.93
CA LYS A 56 -1.17 -19.24 -9.55
C LYS A 56 -2.20 -18.53 -8.69
N HIS A 57 -3.20 -19.25 -8.21
CA HIS A 57 -4.22 -18.68 -7.34
C HIS A 57 -3.61 -18.11 -6.06
N LEU A 58 -2.68 -18.83 -5.44
CA LEU A 58 -1.98 -18.36 -4.26
C LEU A 58 -1.13 -17.11 -4.56
N LEU A 59 -0.42 -17.09 -5.69
CA LEU A 59 0.34 -15.91 -6.11
C LEU A 59 -0.57 -14.69 -6.26
N ILE A 60 -1.68 -14.82 -6.99
CA ILE A 60 -2.66 -13.74 -7.19
C ILE A 60 -3.23 -13.25 -5.85
N THR A 61 -3.49 -14.18 -4.93
CA THR A 61 -3.99 -13.85 -3.60
C THR A 61 -2.95 -13.05 -2.80
N MET A 62 -1.68 -13.46 -2.85
CA MET A 62 -0.60 -12.73 -2.20
C MET A 62 -0.39 -11.35 -2.84
N GLU A 63 -0.52 -11.22 -4.16
CA GLU A 63 -0.49 -9.92 -4.84
C GLU A 63 -1.63 -9.01 -4.35
N HIS A 64 -2.85 -9.52 -4.26
CA HIS A 64 -4.00 -8.75 -3.77
C HIS A 64 -3.87 -8.33 -2.30
N LEU A 65 -3.30 -9.20 -1.45
CA LEU A 65 -2.98 -8.86 -0.07
C LEU A 65 -1.93 -7.73 -0.02
N ASP A 66 -0.89 -7.81 -0.86
CA ASP A 66 0.16 -6.79 -0.91
C ASP A 66 -0.38 -5.43 -1.38
N GLU A 67 -1.30 -5.41 -2.35
CA GLU A 67 -2.00 -4.19 -2.78
C GLU A 67 -2.80 -3.55 -1.63
N SER A 68 -3.46 -4.39 -0.82
CA SER A 68 -4.20 -3.92 0.36
C SER A 68 -3.26 -3.33 1.42
N LEU A 69 -2.13 -3.98 1.69
CA LEU A 69 -1.12 -3.49 2.63
C LEU A 69 -0.49 -2.16 2.15
N THR A 70 -0.20 -2.07 0.85
CA THR A 70 0.33 -0.85 0.21
C THR A 70 -0.67 0.30 0.33
N SER A 71 -1.96 0.02 0.18
CA SER A 71 -3.01 1.02 0.37
C SER A 71 -3.05 1.54 1.81
N ILE A 72 -2.87 0.67 2.81
CA ILE A 72 -2.78 1.07 4.22
C ILE A 72 -1.55 1.96 4.45
N GLU A 73 -0.39 1.59 3.92
CA GLU A 73 0.83 2.41 4.03
C GLU A 73 0.65 3.79 3.39
N HIS A 74 -0.01 3.86 2.23
CA HIS A 74 -0.35 5.14 1.61
C HIS A 74 -1.23 6.03 2.50
N ILE A 75 -2.19 5.46 3.23
CA ILE A 75 -3.01 6.21 4.19
C ILE A 75 -2.14 6.72 5.35
N LEU A 76 -1.26 5.88 5.90
CA LEU A 76 -0.37 6.24 7.00
C LEU A 76 0.63 7.35 6.61
N ASP A 77 1.16 7.29 5.39
CA ASP A 77 2.13 8.26 4.87
C ASP A 77 1.49 9.52 4.29
N SER A 78 0.17 9.51 4.05
CA SER A 78 -0.55 10.65 3.48
C SER A 78 -0.37 11.89 4.36
N LYS A 79 0.24 12.93 3.80
CA LYS A 79 0.32 14.25 4.43
C LYS A 79 -0.97 15.00 4.15
N PRO A 80 -1.49 15.82 5.09
CA PRO A 80 -2.68 16.60 4.83
C PRO A 80 -2.23 17.75 3.94
N SER A 81 -2.27 17.52 2.64
CA SER A 81 -1.78 18.43 1.63
C SER A 81 -2.83 18.72 0.56
N SER A 82 -3.92 17.96 0.54
CA SER A 82 -4.98 18.14 -0.44
C SER A 82 -6.21 18.76 0.20
N PRO A 83 -6.84 19.76 -0.42
CA PRO A 83 -8.18 20.20 -0.03
C PRO A 83 -9.25 19.12 -0.27
N PHE A 84 -8.90 18.00 -0.94
CA PHE A 84 -9.76 16.86 -1.22
C PHE A 84 -9.43 15.63 -0.36
N ASP A 85 -8.70 15.79 0.74
CA ASP A 85 -8.34 14.66 1.61
C ASP A 85 -9.59 13.98 2.20
N HIS A 86 -9.66 12.66 2.09
CA HIS A 86 -10.82 11.85 2.54
C HIS A 86 -10.71 11.35 3.99
N PHE A 87 -9.53 11.49 4.61
CA PHE A 87 -9.22 10.87 5.90
C PHE A 87 -9.02 11.91 7.00
N ILE A 88 -9.61 11.65 8.16
CA ILE A 88 -9.30 12.36 9.40
C ILE A 88 -8.05 11.70 10.02
N ARG A 89 -7.17 12.52 10.60
CA ARG A 89 -5.96 12.04 11.28
C ARG A 89 -6.24 11.66 12.72
N ASP A 90 -6.85 10.50 12.91
CA ASP A 90 -7.16 9.90 14.21
C ASP A 90 -6.14 8.84 14.66
N ILE A 91 -5.08 8.63 13.87
CA ILE A 91 -4.00 7.69 14.16
C ILE A 91 -2.90 8.37 14.97
N THR A 92 -2.62 7.84 16.16
CA THR A 92 -1.51 8.27 17.00
C THR A 92 -0.16 7.77 16.47
N PRO A 93 0.97 8.42 16.82
CA PRO A 93 2.30 7.95 16.41
C PRO A 93 2.57 6.48 16.78
N ASP A 94 2.18 6.06 17.99
CA ASP A 94 2.37 4.69 18.48
C ASP A 94 1.55 3.68 17.65
N GLN A 95 0.33 4.05 17.26
CA GLN A 95 -0.51 3.23 16.38
C GLN A 95 0.10 3.12 14.98
N ASN A 96 0.62 4.21 14.42
CA ASN A 96 1.28 4.21 13.11
C ASN A 96 2.50 3.26 13.13
N GLU A 97 3.36 3.39 14.15
CA GLU A 97 4.53 2.51 14.31
C GLU A 97 4.11 1.04 14.45
N LEU A 98 3.09 0.76 15.25
CA LEU A 98 2.55 -0.59 15.42
C LEU A 98 2.04 -1.17 14.11
N ILE A 99 1.23 -0.42 13.35
CA ILE A 99 0.67 -0.87 12.07
C ILE A 99 1.81 -1.16 11.08
N THR A 100 2.74 -0.22 10.93
CA THR A 100 3.90 -0.35 10.03
C THR A 100 4.73 -1.60 10.35
N LYS A 101 5.01 -1.85 11.63
CA LYS A 101 5.70 -3.08 12.07
C LYS A 101 4.92 -4.34 11.71
N ARG A 102 3.59 -4.33 11.86
CA ARG A 102 2.74 -5.49 11.52
C ARG A 102 2.70 -5.76 10.02
N ILE A 103 2.63 -4.72 9.19
CA ILE A 103 2.69 -4.84 7.73
C ILE A 103 4.00 -5.52 7.30
N ALA A 104 5.14 -5.10 7.87
CA ALA A 104 6.43 -5.71 7.58
C ALA A 104 6.46 -7.22 7.92
N VAL A 105 5.92 -7.62 9.08
CA VAL A 105 5.83 -9.03 9.48
C VAL A 105 4.94 -9.82 8.52
N ILE A 106 3.80 -9.28 8.09
CA ILE A 106 2.91 -9.94 7.14
C ILE A 106 3.63 -10.19 5.82
N ARG A 107 4.30 -9.18 5.23
CA ARG A 107 5.05 -9.35 3.98
C ARG A 107 6.18 -10.37 4.08
N GLN A 108 6.89 -10.41 5.22
CA GLN A 108 7.91 -11.44 5.47
C GLN A 108 7.31 -12.85 5.46
N LEU A 109 6.14 -13.04 6.09
CA LEU A 109 5.43 -14.33 6.09
C LEU A 109 4.94 -14.72 4.70
N MET A 110 4.44 -13.76 3.90
CA MET A 110 4.04 -13.98 2.51
C MET A 110 5.23 -14.45 1.67
N ALA A 111 6.34 -13.72 1.70
CA ALA A 111 7.56 -14.07 0.96
C ALA A 111 8.12 -15.44 1.39
N TYR A 112 8.14 -15.73 2.69
CA TYR A 112 8.54 -17.03 3.21
C TYR A 112 7.63 -18.16 2.72
N THR A 113 6.32 -17.94 2.71
CA THR A 113 5.33 -18.92 2.24
C THR A 113 5.52 -19.24 0.77
N LEU A 114 5.64 -18.21 -0.08
CA LEU A 114 5.88 -18.39 -1.52
C LEU A 114 7.20 -19.12 -1.79
N LYS A 115 8.28 -18.75 -1.09
CA LYS A 115 9.58 -19.43 -1.19
C LYS A 115 9.50 -20.90 -0.82
N ARG A 116 8.75 -21.25 0.24
CA ARG A 116 8.58 -22.65 0.67
C ARG A 116 7.79 -23.50 -0.30
N LEU A 117 6.93 -22.88 -1.09
CA LEU A 117 6.07 -23.53 -2.07
C LEU A 117 6.67 -23.52 -3.48
N ASP A 118 7.91 -23.02 -3.62
CA ASP A 118 8.60 -22.87 -4.90
C ASP A 118 7.79 -22.04 -5.92
N ILE A 119 7.13 -20.98 -5.41
CA ILE A 119 6.38 -20.03 -6.23
C ILE A 119 7.25 -18.79 -6.41
N PRO A 120 7.71 -18.48 -7.63
CA PRO A 120 8.56 -17.32 -7.87
C PRO A 120 7.77 -16.02 -7.68
N LEU A 121 8.36 -15.07 -6.95
CA LEU A 121 7.90 -13.69 -6.93
C LEU A 121 8.14 -13.06 -8.31
N ARG A 122 7.21 -12.23 -8.77
CA ARG A 122 7.40 -11.45 -9.99
C ARG A 122 8.36 -10.30 -9.70
N GLU A 123 9.36 -10.12 -10.56
CA GLU A 123 10.22 -8.94 -10.51
C GLU A 123 9.40 -7.67 -10.78
N PRO A 124 9.72 -6.53 -10.14
CA PRO A 124 9.11 -5.24 -10.46
C PRO A 124 9.36 -4.89 -11.93
N ARG A 125 8.29 -4.83 -12.74
CA ARG A 125 8.36 -4.49 -14.18
C ARG A 125 7.95 -3.06 -14.51
N LYS A 126 7.41 -2.33 -13.53
CA LYS A 126 6.89 -0.98 -13.74
C LYS A 126 7.94 0.05 -13.33
N SER A 127 8.36 0.90 -14.26
CA SER A 127 9.19 2.05 -13.95
C SER A 127 8.36 3.09 -13.18
N ALA A 128 8.83 3.47 -11.99
CA ALA A 128 8.19 4.52 -11.19
C ALA A 128 8.15 5.85 -11.95
N LEU A 129 9.25 6.22 -12.62
CA LEU A 129 9.31 7.42 -13.44
C LEU A 129 8.29 7.38 -14.59
N ARG A 130 8.16 6.23 -15.26
CA ARG A 130 7.15 6.06 -16.32
C ARG A 130 5.73 6.15 -15.77
N MET A 131 5.48 5.65 -14.57
CA MET A 131 4.18 5.76 -13.92
C MET A 131 3.85 7.21 -13.59
N ILE A 132 4.80 7.95 -13.02
CA ILE A 132 4.66 9.39 -12.73
C ILE A 132 4.37 10.17 -14.02
N ASP A 133 5.15 9.94 -15.08
CA ASP A 133 4.94 10.57 -16.38
C ASP A 133 3.54 10.27 -16.93
N THR A 134 3.08 9.03 -16.82
CA THR A 134 1.73 8.62 -17.25
C THR A 134 0.65 9.32 -16.43
N SER A 135 0.80 9.41 -15.10
CA SER A 135 -0.13 10.14 -14.25
C SER A 135 -0.21 11.63 -14.60
N LEU A 136 0.91 12.26 -14.96
CA LEU A 136 0.92 13.66 -15.40
C LEU A 136 0.18 13.86 -16.74
N VAL A 137 0.32 12.93 -17.71
CA VAL A 137 -0.50 12.96 -18.94
C VAL A 137 -1.99 12.95 -18.60
N PHE A 138 -2.40 12.04 -17.71
CA PHE A 138 -3.81 11.92 -17.34
C PHE A 138 -4.32 13.20 -16.66
N MET A 139 -3.53 13.84 -15.80
CA MET A 139 -3.89 15.13 -15.21
C MET A 139 -4.06 16.21 -16.27
N GLU A 140 -3.13 16.33 -17.21
CA GLU A 140 -3.22 17.29 -18.32
C GLU A 140 -4.48 17.06 -19.14
N LEU A 141 -4.79 15.80 -19.49
CA LEU A 141 -6.00 15.45 -20.23
C LEU A 141 -7.27 15.83 -19.45
N THR A 142 -7.35 15.48 -18.16
CA THR A 142 -8.48 15.87 -17.31
C THR A 142 -8.65 17.39 -17.26
N LEU A 143 -7.55 18.15 -17.18
CA LEU A 143 -7.59 19.62 -17.18
C LEU A 143 -7.99 20.21 -18.55
N MET A 144 -7.77 19.48 -19.65
CA MET A 144 -8.31 19.85 -20.96
C MET A 144 -9.82 19.61 -21.01
N GLU A 145 -10.29 18.47 -20.50
CA GLU A 145 -11.71 18.10 -20.46
C GLU A 145 -12.56 19.03 -19.57
N THR A 146 -11.96 19.71 -18.61
CA THR A 146 -12.65 20.66 -17.72
C THR A 146 -12.70 22.10 -18.25
N GLY A 147 -12.15 22.37 -19.44
CA GLY A 147 -12.19 23.72 -20.03
C GLY A 147 -13.61 24.18 -20.37
N VAL A 148 -13.85 25.51 -20.44
CA VAL A 148 -15.19 26.09 -20.63
C VAL A 148 -15.94 25.46 -21.79
N LYS A 149 -15.26 25.23 -22.92
CA LYS A 149 -15.84 24.60 -24.12
C LYS A 149 -16.44 23.22 -23.87
N ASN A 150 -15.89 22.46 -22.93
CA ASN A 150 -16.29 21.09 -22.64
C ASN A 150 -17.36 21.00 -21.56
N ILE A 151 -17.49 22.02 -20.70
CA ILE A 151 -18.50 22.09 -19.64
C ILE A 151 -19.81 22.77 -20.06
N LEU A 152 -19.84 23.45 -21.22
CA LEU A 152 -21.09 24.00 -21.79
C LEU A 152 -22.16 22.93 -22.06
N GLY A 153 -21.77 21.66 -22.17
CA GLY A 153 -22.71 20.53 -22.24
C GLY A 153 -23.56 20.33 -20.98
N PHE A 154 -23.17 20.94 -19.85
CA PHE A 154 -23.89 20.89 -18.57
C PHE A 154 -24.79 22.12 -18.32
N GLY A 155 -24.79 23.11 -19.22
CA GLY A 155 -25.59 24.33 -19.10
C GLY A 155 -24.88 25.57 -19.63
N GLU A 156 -25.64 26.66 -19.77
CA GLU A 156 -25.08 27.96 -20.14
C GLU A 156 -24.25 28.55 -19.00
N ILE A 157 -23.10 29.13 -19.34
CA ILE A 157 -22.21 29.85 -18.43
C ILE A 157 -22.14 31.28 -18.95
N SER A 158 -22.24 32.27 -18.05
CA SER A 158 -22.10 33.67 -18.46
C SER A 158 -20.69 33.92 -19.01
N GLU A 159 -20.56 34.90 -19.90
CA GLU A 159 -19.27 35.23 -20.52
C GLU A 159 -18.22 35.58 -19.46
N GLU A 160 -18.63 36.28 -18.40
CA GLU A 160 -17.75 36.65 -17.28
C GLU A 160 -17.22 35.42 -16.53
N TRP A 161 -18.08 34.44 -16.22
CA TRP A 161 -17.67 33.20 -15.55
C TRP A 161 -16.84 32.29 -16.47
N GLY A 162 -17.09 32.34 -17.78
CA GLY A 162 -16.26 31.64 -18.77
C GLY A 162 -14.81 32.12 -18.72
N VAL A 163 -14.58 33.43 -18.74
CA VAL A 163 -13.22 33.99 -18.64
C VAL A 163 -12.53 33.57 -17.34
N VAL A 164 -13.21 33.69 -16.20
CA VAL A 164 -12.66 33.34 -14.89
C VAL A 164 -12.28 31.86 -14.80
N LEU A 165 -13.14 30.96 -15.29
CA LEU A 165 -12.87 29.53 -15.28
C LEU A 165 -11.69 29.17 -16.19
N ASP A 166 -11.62 29.73 -17.40
CA ASP A 166 -10.51 29.47 -18.31
C ASP A 166 -9.17 29.98 -17.74
N GLU A 167 -9.17 31.15 -17.08
CA GLU A 167 -7.98 31.66 -16.37
C GLU A 167 -7.53 30.72 -15.24
N MET A 168 -8.46 30.32 -14.35
CA MET A 168 -8.15 29.44 -13.22
C MET A 168 -7.63 28.07 -13.68
N MET A 169 -8.30 27.47 -14.67
CA MET A 169 -7.87 26.17 -15.22
C MET A 169 -6.56 26.28 -15.99
N GLY A 170 -6.32 27.41 -16.66
CA GLY A 170 -5.07 27.73 -17.32
C GLY A 170 -3.89 27.81 -16.34
N GLU A 171 -4.08 28.44 -15.17
CA GLU A 171 -3.04 28.47 -14.13
C GLU A 171 -2.74 27.09 -13.55
N ILE A 172 -3.77 26.28 -13.25
CA ILE A 172 -3.57 24.92 -12.72
C ILE A 172 -2.79 24.05 -13.72
N ARG A 173 -3.08 24.18 -15.02
CA ARG A 173 -2.45 23.38 -16.10
C ARG A 173 -0.94 23.57 -16.21
N LYS A 174 -0.41 24.77 -15.92
CA LYS A 174 1.03 25.06 -16.02
C LYS A 174 1.88 24.18 -15.10
N HIS A 175 1.33 23.72 -13.99
CA HIS A 175 2.07 22.96 -12.97
C HIS A 175 2.41 21.52 -13.36
N PRO A 176 1.45 20.66 -13.78
CA PRO A 176 1.78 19.32 -14.25
C PRO A 176 2.65 19.34 -15.52
N GLU A 177 2.40 20.28 -16.46
CA GLU A 177 3.21 20.44 -17.68
C GLU A 177 4.68 20.74 -17.33
N LYS A 178 4.91 21.70 -16.43
CA LYS A 178 6.27 22.03 -15.99
C LYS A 178 6.95 20.85 -15.29
N LEU A 179 6.26 20.17 -14.38
CA LEU A 179 6.82 19.03 -13.67
C LEU A 179 7.21 17.91 -14.64
N ARG A 180 6.39 17.65 -15.66
CA ARG A 180 6.68 16.68 -16.71
C ARG A 180 7.95 17.03 -17.49
N LEU A 181 8.13 18.31 -17.85
CA LEU A 181 9.35 18.79 -18.52
C LEU A 181 10.59 18.65 -17.64
N ASP A 182 10.48 19.00 -16.36
CA ASP A 182 11.59 18.88 -15.40
C ASP A 182 12.04 17.41 -15.26
N LEU A 183 11.10 16.46 -15.28
CA LEU A 183 11.40 15.02 -15.21
C LEU A 183 12.08 14.45 -16.46
N GLN A 184 11.97 15.10 -17.62
CA GLN A 184 12.63 14.69 -18.87
C GLN A 184 14.07 15.20 -19.00
N THR A 185 14.50 16.06 -18.06
CA THR A 185 15.84 16.69 -18.07
C THR A 185 16.89 15.85 -17.31
N PHE A 186 16.48 14.75 -16.68
CA PHE A 186 17.34 13.79 -15.97
C PHE A 186 17.55 12.51 -16.79
#